data_AF-A0A967Y6I9-F1
#
_entry.id   AF-A0A967Y6I9-F1
#
_cell.length_a   1.000
_cell.length_b   1.000
_cell.length_c   1.000
_cell.angle_alpha   90.00
_cell.angle_beta   90.00
_cell.angle_gamma   90.00
#
_symmetry.space_group_name_H-M   'P 1'
#
loop_
_entity.id
_entity.type
_entity.pdbx_description
1 polymer ?
#
loop_
_entity_poly.entity_id
_entity_poly.type
_entity_poly.pdbx_seq_one_letter_code
_entity_poly.pdbx_strand_id
1 'polypeptide(L)'
;VLARKYQVKAVDLSRINEIDDRMIKLVKPEIATKHLVLPLRRVGRTLTVAMANPTNLDAIDELRFSTGYDIEPVVAGEYSLRKAIDKYYEAGPGEELQDLLEEFDESDIEVVE
;
A
#
# COMPACT_ATOMS: atom_id res chain seq x y z
N VAL A 1 18.00 -23.74 18.60
CA VAL A 1 17.06 -22.67 19.01
C VAL A 1 17.37 -21.41 18.20
N LEU A 2 16.99 -21.39 16.91
CA LEU A 2 17.19 -20.24 15.99
C LEU A 2 15.85 -19.49 15.72
N ALA A 3 14.81 -19.78 16.49
CA ALA A 3 13.42 -19.42 16.19
C ALA A 3 13.00 -18.02 16.69
N ARG A 4 13.94 -17.12 16.97
CA ARG A 4 13.68 -15.79 17.53
C ARG A 4 14.27 -14.63 16.73
N LYS A 5 14.70 -14.86 15.47
CA LYS A 5 15.53 -13.86 14.79
C LYS A 5 14.79 -12.77 14.02
N TYR A 6 13.46 -12.79 13.96
CA TYR A 6 12.68 -11.67 13.44
C TYR A 6 11.43 -11.53 14.30
N GLN A 7 11.42 -10.54 15.20
CA GLN A 7 10.25 -10.18 16.04
C GLN A 7 9.11 -9.56 15.22
N VAL A 8 8.98 -9.93 13.94
CA VAL A 8 8.00 -9.36 13.06
C VAL A 8 6.73 -10.19 13.20
N LYS A 9 5.64 -9.51 13.54
CA LYS A 9 4.31 -10.14 13.70
C LYS A 9 3.95 -10.77 12.36
N ALA A 10 3.70 -12.07 12.34
CA ALA A 10 3.15 -12.74 11.18
C ALA A 10 1.63 -12.53 11.16
N VAL A 11 1.09 -12.14 10.02
CA VAL A 11 -0.35 -11.95 9.83
C VAL A 11 -0.84 -12.92 8.77
N ASP A 12 -2.00 -13.53 9.03
CA ASP A 12 -2.68 -14.38 8.06
C ASP A 12 -3.73 -13.52 7.34
N LEU A 13 -3.40 -13.12 6.11
CA LEU A 13 -4.29 -12.31 5.28
C LEU A 13 -5.61 -13.03 4.95
N SER A 14 -5.65 -14.36 5.04
CA SER A 14 -6.86 -15.16 4.78
C SER A 14 -7.95 -14.91 5.82
N ARG A 15 -7.59 -14.34 6.99
CA ARG A 15 -8.52 -13.97 8.07
C ARG A 15 -8.98 -12.52 7.98
N ILE A 16 -8.38 -11.73 7.09
CA ILE A 16 -8.74 -10.32 6.88
C ILE A 16 -9.71 -10.31 5.70
N ASN A 17 -11.01 -10.31 6.01
CA ASN A 17 -12.04 -10.40 4.99
C ASN A 17 -12.20 -9.10 4.20
N GLU A 18 -12.03 -7.96 4.89
CA GLU A 18 -12.26 -6.62 4.33
C GLU A 18 -11.18 -5.65 4.84
N ILE A 19 -10.58 -4.92 3.90
CA ILE A 19 -9.71 -3.79 4.17
C ILE A 19 -10.48 -2.55 3.70
N ASP A 20 -10.47 -1.49 4.51
CA ASP A 20 -11.15 -0.24 4.15
C ASP A 20 -10.52 0.36 2.88
N ASP A 21 -11.34 0.70 1.89
CA ASP A 21 -10.90 1.29 0.61
C ASP A 21 -10.03 2.52 0.81
N ARG A 22 -10.28 3.30 1.86
CA ARG A 22 -9.46 4.47 2.21
C ARG A 22 -8.01 4.09 2.49
N MET A 23 -7.77 2.89 3.02
CA MET A 23 -6.43 2.36 3.29
C MET A 23 -5.75 1.91 2.00
N ILE A 24 -6.50 1.27 1.09
CA ILE A 24 -6.00 0.84 -0.22
C ILE A 24 -5.55 2.07 -1.03
N LYS A 25 -6.34 3.15 -1.02
CA LYS A 25 -6.00 4.41 -1.70
C LYS A 25 -4.77 5.14 -1.15
N LEU A 26 -4.30 4.82 0.06
CA LEU A 26 -3.08 5.43 0.62
C LEU A 26 -1.81 4.95 -0.10
N VAL A 27 -1.81 3.72 -0.61
CA VAL A 27 -0.66 3.12 -1.27
C VAL A 27 -0.97 2.98 -2.75
N LYS A 28 -0.11 3.54 -3.60
CA LYS A 28 -0.31 3.43 -5.05
C LYS A 28 -0.23 1.96 -5.50
N PRO A 29 -1.06 1.54 -6.47
CA PRO A 29 -1.08 0.17 -6.98
C PRO A 29 0.30 -0.26 -7.50
N GLU A 30 1.04 0.65 -8.14
CA GLU A 30 2.39 0.40 -8.64
C GLU A 30 3.36 -0.01 -7.52
N ILE A 31 3.31 0.68 -6.37
CA ILE A 31 4.15 0.40 -5.20
C ILE A 31 3.71 -0.92 -4.55
N ALA A 32 2.39 -1.12 -4.42
CA ALA A 32 1.80 -2.33 -3.86
C ALA A 32 2.25 -3.58 -4.62
N THR A 33 2.15 -3.57 -5.95
CA THR A 33 2.53 -4.69 -6.82
C THR A 33 4.04 -4.86 -6.91
N LYS A 34 4.81 -3.78 -7.05
CA LYS A 34 6.28 -3.82 -7.14
C LYS A 34 6.93 -4.42 -5.91
N HIS A 35 6.48 -4.02 -4.73
CA HIS A 35 7.09 -4.45 -3.46
C HIS A 35 6.33 -5.58 -2.76
N LEU A 36 5.22 -6.04 -3.34
CA LEU A 36 4.32 -7.04 -2.75
C LEU A 36 3.90 -6.63 -1.34
N VAL A 37 3.25 -5.48 -1.26
CA VAL A 37 2.83 -4.86 0.00
C VAL A 37 1.35 -4.55 0.00
N LEU A 38 0.73 -4.63 1.18
CA LEU A 38 -0.70 -4.37 1.36
C LEU A 38 -0.94 -3.57 2.66
N PRO A 39 -1.53 -2.36 2.59
CA PRO A 39 -1.87 -1.59 3.78
C PRO A 39 -3.01 -2.29 4.52
N LEU A 40 -2.86 -2.51 5.83
CA LEU A 40 -3.86 -3.21 6.64
C LEU A 40 -4.65 -2.27 7.54
N ARG A 41 -3.95 -1.37 8.23
CA ARG A 41 -4.55 -0.49 9.23
C ARG A 41 -3.68 0.72 9.46
N ARG A 42 -4.32 1.85 9.75
CA ARG A 42 -3.66 3.06 10.25
C ARG A 42 -4.05 3.31 11.70
N VAL A 43 -3.06 3.63 12.54
CA VAL A 43 -3.26 4.09 13.92
C VAL A 43 -2.49 5.39 14.09
N GLY A 44 -3.21 6.53 14.13
CA GLY A 44 -2.59 7.85 14.17
C GLY A 44 -1.71 8.11 12.94
N ARG A 45 -0.40 8.23 13.15
CA ARG A 45 0.61 8.44 12.10
C ARG A 45 1.29 7.13 11.65
N THR A 46 0.96 6.00 12.26
CA THR A 46 1.57 4.72 11.93
C THR A 46 0.68 3.92 10.99
N LEU A 47 1.23 3.49 9.86
CA LEU A 47 0.59 2.62 8.87
C LEU A 47 1.16 1.21 9.00
N THR A 48 0.33 0.26 9.41
CA THR A 48 0.68 -1.15 9.43
C THR A 48 0.54 -1.74 8.02
N VAL A 49 1.63 -2.27 7.48
CA VAL A 49 1.70 -2.80 6.11
C VAL A 49 2.14 -4.25 6.14
N ALA A 50 1.35 -5.13 5.50
CA ALA A 50 1.77 -6.49 5.24
C ALA A 50 2.78 -6.51 4.10
N MET A 51 3.90 -7.20 4.31
CA MET A 51 4.99 -7.32 3.35
C MET A 51 5.44 -8.78 3.26
N ALA A 52 5.83 -9.21 2.06
CA ALA A 52 6.44 -10.52 1.87
C ALA A 52 7.82 -10.60 2.54
N ASN A 53 8.57 -9.49 2.49
CA ASN A 53 9.85 -9.34 3.16
C ASN A 53 9.90 -8.05 4.00
N PRO A 54 9.77 -8.14 5.33
CA PRO A 54 9.77 -6.97 6.22
C PRO A 54 11.16 -6.35 6.43
N THR A 55 12.23 -7.00 5.93
CA THR A 55 13.61 -6.46 6.03
C THR A 55 14.00 -5.66 4.79
N ASN A 56 13.08 -5.50 3.83
CA ASN A 56 13.32 -4.68 2.65
C ASN A 56 13.16 -3.20 3.02
N LEU A 57 14.29 -2.55 3.33
CA LEU A 57 14.32 -1.14 3.74
C LEU A 57 13.89 -0.22 2.59
N ASP A 58 14.24 -0.54 1.34
CA ASP A 58 13.85 0.28 0.18
C ASP A 58 12.33 0.36 0.04
N ALA A 59 11.63 -0.76 0.25
CA ALA A 59 10.17 -0.78 0.24
C ALA A 59 9.56 0.02 1.39
N ILE A 60 10.17 -0.05 2.59
CA ILE A 60 9.73 0.70 3.76
C ILE A 60 9.92 2.21 3.54
N ASP A 61 11.06 2.63 3.01
CA ASP A 61 11.37 4.03 2.76
C ASP A 61 10.53 4.61 1.62
N GLU A 62 10.30 3.85 0.54
CA GLU A 62 9.41 4.26 -0.56
C GLU A 62 7.96 4.41 -0.08
N LEU A 63 7.47 3.48 0.74
CA LEU A 63 6.15 3.59 1.38
C LEU A 63 6.06 4.80 2.31
N ARG A 64 7.09 5.02 3.12
CA ARG A 64 7.15 6.17 4.03
C ARG A 64 7.12 7.50 3.28
N PHE A 65 7.88 7.60 2.19
CA PHE A 65 7.95 8.79 1.35
C PHE A 65 6.64 9.01 0.59
N SER A 66 6.08 7.97 -0.03
CA SER A 66 4.85 8.08 -0.81
C SER A 66 3.62 8.35 0.04
N THR A 67 3.54 7.79 1.26
CA THR A 67 2.33 7.88 2.09
C THR A 67 2.43 8.95 3.19
N GLY A 68 3.64 9.39 3.55
CA GLY A 68 3.88 10.34 4.63
C GLY A 68 3.68 9.78 6.04
N TYR A 69 3.42 8.47 6.18
CA TYR A 69 3.20 7.78 7.46
C TYR A 69 4.44 7.00 7.91
N ASP A 70 4.56 6.76 9.21
CA ASP A 70 5.56 5.83 9.73
C ASP A 70 5.09 4.38 9.50
N ILE A 71 5.94 3.55 8.93
CA ILE A 71 5.56 2.20 8.48
C ILE A 71 5.87 1.18 9.58
N GLU A 72 4.86 0.40 9.99
CA GLU A 72 5.04 -0.80 10.82
C GLU A 72 4.88 -2.04 9.93
N PRO A 73 5.99 -2.68 9.49
CA PRO A 73 5.92 -3.84 8.63
C PRO A 73 5.49 -5.09 9.42
N VAL A 74 4.60 -5.88 8.82
CA VAL A 74 4.21 -7.22 9.30
C VAL A 74 4.44 -8.25 8.20
N VAL A 75 4.78 -9.48 8.56
CA VAL A 75 5.04 -10.53 7.55
C VAL A 75 3.74 -11.16 7.12
N ALA A 76 3.53 -11.25 5.81
CA ALA A 76 2.48 -12.05 5.23
C ALA A 76 3.06 -13.01 4.19
N GLY A 77 2.36 -14.13 3.97
CA GLY A 77 2.73 -15.06 2.91
C GLY A 77 2.60 -14.42 1.53
N GLU A 78 3.62 -14.60 0.68
CA GLU A 78 3.68 -14.00 -0.65
C GLU A 78 2.45 -14.36 -1.51
N TYR A 79 2.04 -15.63 -1.51
CA TYR A 79 0.86 -16.08 -2.24
C TYR A 79 -0.42 -15.36 -1.81
N SER A 80 -0.62 -15.19 -0.50
CA SER A 80 -1.78 -14.49 0.05
C SER A 80 -1.73 -12.99 -0.26
N LEU A 81 -0.54 -12.40 -0.25
CA LEU A 81 -0.33 -10.99 -0.62
C LEU A 81 -0.69 -10.74 -2.07
N ARG A 82 -0.16 -11.54 -3.00
CA ARG A 82 -0.48 -11.43 -4.44
C ARG A 82 -1.98 -11.49 -4.67
N LYS A 83 -2.64 -12.53 -4.14
CA LYS A 83 -4.09 -12.69 -4.26
C LYS A 83 -4.88 -11.49 -3.69
N ALA A 84 -4.40 -10.89 -2.60
CA ALA A 84 -5.03 -9.72 -2.02
C ALA A 84 -4.76 -8.45 -2.85
N ILE A 85 -3.54 -8.28 -3.35
CA ILE A 85 -3.19 -7.16 -4.23
C ILE A 85 -4.04 -7.22 -5.50
N ASP A 86 -4.14 -8.39 -6.13
CA ASP A 86 -5.00 -8.61 -7.29
C ASP A 86 -6.46 -8.28 -6.93
N LYS A 87 -6.96 -8.76 -5.78
CA LYS A 87 -8.32 -8.47 -5.32
C LYS A 87 -8.59 -6.98 -5.08
N TYR A 88 -7.65 -6.22 -4.52
CA TYR A 88 -7.91 -4.83 -4.08
C TYR A 88 -7.42 -3.77 -5.06
N TYR A 89 -6.42 -4.08 -5.90
CA TYR A 89 -5.84 -3.15 -6.87
C TYR A 89 -6.13 -3.55 -8.32
N GLU A 90 -6.33 -4.83 -8.65
CA GLU A 90 -6.79 -5.23 -10.00
C GLU A 90 -8.32 -5.21 -10.13
N ALA A 91 -9.07 -5.38 -9.02
CA ALA A 91 -10.53 -5.21 -9.03
C ALA A 91 -11.00 -3.73 -8.98
N GLY A 92 -10.08 -2.77 -8.96
CA GLY A 92 -10.33 -1.35 -9.24
C GLY A 92 -9.21 -0.43 -8.72
N PRO A 93 -8.89 0.70 -9.40
CA PRO A 93 -9.54 1.31 -10.57
C PRO A 93 -8.58 1.63 -11.74
N GLY A 94 -8.83 1.01 -12.90
CA GLY A 94 -8.51 1.63 -14.19
C GLY A 94 -9.38 2.86 -14.52
N GLU A 95 -10.13 3.37 -13.54
CA GLU A 95 -11.02 4.54 -13.63
C GLU A 95 -10.46 5.80 -12.91
N GLU A 96 -9.56 5.71 -11.93
CA GLU A 96 -9.07 6.91 -11.20
C GLU A 96 -8.01 7.71 -11.98
N LEU A 97 -7.51 7.21 -13.12
CA LEU A 97 -6.75 8.07 -14.03
C LEU A 97 -7.64 9.12 -14.72
N GLN A 98 -8.98 8.90 -14.77
CA GLN A 98 -9.91 9.89 -15.33
C GLN A 98 -10.15 11.03 -14.33
N ASP A 99 -10.37 10.74 -13.04
CA ASP A 99 -10.62 11.77 -12.02
C ASP A 99 -9.38 12.66 -11.75
N LEU A 100 -8.16 12.11 -11.81
CA LEU A 100 -6.93 12.89 -11.65
C LEU A 100 -6.54 13.70 -12.90
N LEU A 101 -7.11 13.41 -14.07
CA LEU A 101 -6.96 14.26 -15.27
C LEU A 101 -8.04 15.36 -15.32
N GLU A 102 -9.22 15.14 -14.74
CA GLU A 102 -10.26 16.16 -14.63
C GLU A 102 -9.94 17.24 -13.58
N GLU A 103 -9.18 16.94 -12.52
CA GLU A 103 -8.81 17.94 -11.49
C GLU A 103 -7.64 18.87 -11.91
N PHE A 104 -7.01 18.65 -13.07
CA PHE A 104 -5.93 19.49 -13.60
C PHE A 104 -6.34 20.39 -14.79
N ASP A 105 -7.59 20.36 -15.25
CA ASP A 105 -8.04 21.12 -16.44
C ASP A 105 -8.82 22.42 -16.12
N GLU A 106 -8.86 22.87 -14.86
CA GLU A 106 -9.60 24.11 -14.48
C GLU A 106 -8.82 25.19 -13.72
N SER A 107 -7.49 25.11 -13.56
CA SER A 107 -6.74 26.24 -12.98
C SER A 107 -5.46 26.62 -13.74
N ASP A 108 -5.59 27.73 -14.48
CA ASP A 108 -4.57 28.74 -14.82
C ASP A 108 -3.50 28.43 -15.89
N ILE A 109 -3.89 28.55 -17.16
CA ILE A 109 -3.01 29.19 -18.17
C ILE A 109 -3.78 30.31 -18.86
N GLU A 110 -3.76 31.51 -18.27
CA GLU A 110 -4.14 32.75 -18.95
C GLU A 110 -2.99 33.14 -19.90
N VAL A 111 -3.13 32.83 -21.19
CA VAL A 111 -2.23 33.34 -22.23
C VAL A 111 -2.60 34.81 -22.46
N VAL A 112 -1.78 35.73 -21.96
CA VAL A 112 -1.86 37.15 -22.33
C VAL A 112 -1.34 37.29 -23.77
N GLU A 113 -2.18 37.84 -24.64
CA GLU A 113 -1.89 38.18 -26.06
C GLU A 113 -0.69 39.13 -26.21
#